data_AF-A0A0Q5NU81-F1
#
_entry.id   AF-A0A0Q5NU81-F1
#
_cell.length_a   1.000
_cell.length_b   1.000
_cell.length_c   1.000
_cell.angle_alpha   90.00
_cell.angle_beta   90.00
_cell.angle_gamma   90.00
#
_symmetry.space_group_name_H-M   'P 1'
#
loop_
_entity.id
_entity.type
_entity.pdbx_description
1 polymer ?
#
loop_
_entity_poly.entity_id
_entity_poly.type
_entity_poly.pdbx_seq_one_letter_code
_entity_poly.pdbx_strand_id
1 'polypeptide(L)'
;MKAKILLSLVVALPLVLAGCKQSGDQYVGTWTKVSGNGPDLSILKHDNVFVIKESVQALTGEYPTYAGEMDGDVLVANRGYSTERFIIDKTNGHLIRPGEELEHMSK
;
A
#
# COMPACT_ATOMS: atom_id res chain seq x y z
N MET A 1 -10.11 -62.36 -4.85
CA MET A 1 -10.95 -61.42 -5.62
C MET A 1 -10.51 -59.99 -5.26
N LYS A 2 -10.07 -59.20 -6.24
CA LYS A 2 -9.53 -57.83 -6.02
C LYS A 2 -10.65 -56.83 -6.31
N ALA A 3 -11.17 -56.14 -5.30
CA ALA A 3 -12.11 -55.04 -5.48
C ALA A 3 -11.33 -53.75 -5.76
N LYS A 4 -11.49 -53.22 -6.99
CA LYS A 4 -11.06 -51.87 -7.38
C LYS A 4 -12.11 -50.89 -6.84
N ILE A 5 -11.72 -50.03 -5.89
CA ILE A 5 -12.58 -48.93 -5.44
C ILE A 5 -12.20 -47.67 -6.21
N LEU A 6 -13.24 -47.04 -6.76
CA LEU A 6 -13.22 -45.94 -7.71
C LEU A 6 -12.58 -44.66 -7.16
N LEU A 7 -11.95 -43.94 -8.09
CA LEU A 7 -11.64 -42.51 -8.08
C LEU A 7 -12.71 -41.69 -7.35
N SER A 8 -12.31 -40.98 -6.30
CA SER A 8 -13.05 -39.82 -5.79
C SER A 8 -12.22 -38.58 -6.08
N LEU A 9 -12.49 -37.94 -7.22
CA LEU A 9 -11.96 -36.63 -7.58
C LEU A 9 -12.66 -35.60 -6.69
N VAL A 10 -12.07 -35.28 -5.54
CA VAL A 10 -12.49 -34.15 -4.72
C VAL A 10 -12.08 -32.88 -5.46
N VAL A 11 -13.01 -32.34 -6.25
CA VAL A 11 -12.89 -30.98 -6.77
C VAL A 11 -13.06 -30.04 -5.57
N ALA A 12 -11.94 -29.74 -4.91
CA ALA A 12 -11.86 -28.66 -3.96
C ALA A 12 -12.01 -27.36 -4.77
N LEU A 13 -13.25 -26.86 -4.85
CA LEU A 13 -13.52 -25.49 -5.29
C LEU A 13 -12.98 -24.59 -4.17
N PRO A 14 -11.86 -23.85 -4.34
CA PRO A 14 -11.50 -22.87 -3.33
C PRO A 14 -12.61 -21.81 -3.34
N LEU A 15 -13.27 -21.67 -2.20
CA LEU A 15 -14.22 -20.59 -1.94
C LEU A 15 -13.61 -19.29 -2.46
N VAL A 16 -14.30 -18.65 -3.39
CA VAL A 16 -14.01 -17.28 -3.78
C VAL A 16 -14.19 -16.45 -2.51
N LEU A 17 -13.08 -16.10 -1.87
CA LEU A 17 -13.05 -15.24 -0.69
C LEU A 17 -13.65 -13.89 -1.13
N ALA A 18 -14.92 -13.69 -0.78
CA ALA A 18 -15.54 -12.39 -0.85
C ALA A 18 -14.71 -11.42 0.01
N GLY A 19 -13.95 -10.56 -0.67
CA GLY A 19 -13.38 -9.30 -0.16
C GLY A 19 -12.83 -9.34 1.26
N CYS A 20 -11.69 -9.98 1.49
CA CYS A 20 -10.79 -9.48 2.54
C CYS A 20 -10.40 -8.07 2.12
N LYS A 21 -11.07 -7.06 2.70
CA LYS A 21 -10.69 -5.66 2.57
C LYS A 21 -9.18 -5.58 2.83
N GLN A 22 -8.39 -5.25 1.81
CA GLN A 22 -6.95 -5.16 1.96
C GLN A 22 -6.65 -4.08 2.98
N SER A 23 -5.95 -4.47 4.03
CA SER A 23 -5.74 -3.58 5.16
C SER A 23 -4.82 -2.42 4.78
N GLY A 24 -3.93 -2.59 3.80
CA GLY A 24 -2.94 -1.59 3.42
C GLY A 24 -1.94 -1.28 4.53
N ASP A 25 -1.85 -2.14 5.56
CA ASP A 25 -0.95 -1.93 6.69
C ASP A 25 0.53 -1.87 6.26
N GLN A 26 0.88 -2.48 5.12
CA GLN A 26 2.21 -2.40 4.54
C GLN A 26 2.66 -0.99 4.15
N TYR A 27 1.72 -0.05 4.00
CA TYR A 27 2.03 1.35 3.69
C TYR A 27 2.33 2.17 4.95
N VAL A 28 1.90 1.72 6.14
CA VAL A 28 1.99 2.48 7.38
C VAL A 28 3.44 2.53 7.86
N GLY A 29 3.97 3.73 8.07
CA GLY A 29 5.35 3.91 8.49
C GLY A 29 5.94 5.26 8.10
N THR A 30 7.23 5.41 8.38
CA THR A 30 8.04 6.54 7.91
C THR A 30 8.91 6.05 6.77
N TRP A 31 8.96 6.84 5.69
CA TRP A 31 9.61 6.49 4.45
C TRP A 31 10.61 7.59 4.06
N THR A 32 11.87 7.21 3.84
CA THR A 32 12.96 8.14 3.53
C THR A 32 13.35 8.04 2.06
N LYS A 33 13.71 9.17 1.45
CA LYS A 33 14.08 9.22 0.03
C LYS A 33 15.28 8.34 -0.29
N VAL A 34 15.15 7.51 -1.32
CA VAL A 34 16.26 6.81 -1.98
C VAL A 34 16.61 7.50 -3.30
N SER A 35 15.61 7.87 -4.10
CA SER A 35 15.81 8.54 -5.39
C SER A 35 14.64 9.46 -5.77
N GLY A 36 14.92 10.48 -6.62
CA GLY A 36 13.96 11.50 -7.05
C GLY A 36 14.02 12.80 -6.23
N ASN A 37 13.19 13.80 -6.57
CA ASN A 37 13.26 15.18 -6.04
C ASN A 37 12.12 15.54 -5.06
N GLY A 38 11.72 14.61 -4.18
CA GLY A 38 10.62 14.82 -3.23
C GLY A 38 11.01 14.79 -1.76
N PRO A 39 10.07 15.08 -0.86
CA PRO A 39 10.26 14.95 0.59
C PRO A 39 10.26 13.48 1.05
N ASP A 40 10.68 13.29 2.31
CA ASP A 40 10.36 12.08 3.07
C ASP A 40 8.87 12.08 3.44
N LEU A 41 8.33 10.92 3.77
CA LEU A 41 6.92 10.72 4.04
C LEU A 41 6.67 10.03 5.37
N SER A 42 5.52 10.30 5.97
CA SER A 42 4.93 9.44 7.00
C SER A 42 3.51 9.11 6.62
N ILE A 43 3.17 7.83 6.63
CA ILE A 43 1.85 7.32 6.32
C ILE A 43 1.26 6.73 7.60
N LEU A 44 0.12 7.27 8.00
CA LEU A 44 -0.66 6.82 9.14
C LEU A 44 -1.95 6.20 8.63
N LYS A 45 -2.53 5.29 9.42
CA LYS A 45 -3.82 4.69 9.13
C LYS A 45 -4.78 4.91 10.29
N HIS A 46 -5.98 5.39 9.96
CA HIS A 46 -7.09 5.56 10.88
C HIS A 46 -8.29 4.83 10.29
N ASP A 47 -8.66 3.69 10.89
CA ASP A 47 -9.66 2.75 10.37
C ASP A 47 -9.38 2.32 8.92
N ASN A 48 -10.06 2.92 7.96
CA ASN A 48 -9.96 2.62 6.53
C ASN A 48 -9.40 3.78 5.70
N VAL A 49 -8.97 4.86 6.36
CA VAL A 49 -8.43 6.06 5.74
C VAL A 49 -6.95 6.17 6.08
N PHE A 50 -6.15 6.53 5.09
CA PHE A 50 -4.73 6.80 5.25
C PHE A 50 -4.50 8.31 5.30
N VAL A 51 -3.54 8.72 6.11
CA VAL A 51 -3.08 10.10 6.22
C VAL A 51 -1.61 10.12 5.83
N ILE A 52 -1.30 10.72 4.68
CA ILE A 52 0.04 10.86 4.14
C ILE A 52 0.55 12.25 4.49
N LYS A 53 1.69 12.34 5.15
CA LYS A 53 2.35 13.58 5.58
C LYS A 53 3.71 13.71 4.91
N GLU A 54 3.96 14.83 4.24
CA GLU A 54 5.27 15.17 3.67
C GLU A 54 6.16 15.86 4.72
N SER A 55 7.47 15.56 4.76
CA SER A 55 8.41 16.12 5.75
C SER A 55 8.91 17.54 5.46
N VAL A 56 8.50 18.13 4.33
CA VAL A 56 8.83 19.52 3.98
C VAL A 56 7.74 20.44 4.51
N GLN A 57 8.12 21.44 5.31
CA GLN A 57 7.18 22.51 5.67
C GLN A 57 6.76 23.24 4.40
N ALA A 58 5.45 23.30 4.15
CA ALA A 58 4.92 24.20 3.14
C ALA A 58 5.27 25.64 3.50
N LEU A 59 5.15 26.56 2.54
CA LEU A 59 5.34 28.01 2.76
C LEU A 59 4.46 28.58 3.89
N THR A 60 3.41 27.84 4.29
CA THR A 60 2.47 28.15 5.37
C THR A 60 2.95 27.69 6.76
N GLY A 61 4.08 26.97 6.86
CA GLY A 61 4.56 26.35 8.10
C GLY A 61 3.88 25.02 8.46
N GLU A 62 2.90 24.58 7.66
CA GLU A 62 2.23 23.29 7.82
C GLU A 62 2.85 22.23 6.90
N TYR A 63 2.92 20.99 7.37
CA TYR A 63 3.32 19.87 6.54
C TYR A 63 2.17 19.49 5.60
N PRO A 64 2.40 19.43 4.27
CA PRO A 64 1.39 18.97 3.34
C PRO A 64 0.86 17.61 3.76
N THR A 65 -0.46 17.53 3.96
CA THR A 65 -1.15 16.34 4.45
C THR A 65 -2.28 15.98 3.50
N TYR A 66 -2.34 14.70 3.14
CA TYR A 66 -3.28 14.18 2.15
C TYR A 66 -4.02 12.97 2.69
N ALA A 67 -5.30 12.86 2.34
CA ALA A 67 -6.06 11.64 2.57
C ALA A 67 -5.74 10.62 1.48
N GLY A 68 -5.68 9.36 1.85
CA GLY A 68 -5.55 8.25 0.92
C GLY A 68 -6.51 7.10 1.22
N GLU A 69 -6.84 6.35 0.18
CA GLU A 69 -7.71 5.19 0.22
C GLU A 69 -7.11 4.07 -0.64
N MET A 70 -7.45 2.82 -0.32
CA MET A 70 -7.04 1.68 -1.13
C MET A 70 -7.90 1.57 -2.40
N ASP A 71 -7.26 1.53 -3.56
CA ASP A 71 -7.83 1.16 -4.85
C ASP A 71 -7.25 -0.20 -5.27
N GLY A 72 -7.94 -1.27 -4.88
CA GLY A 72 -7.40 -2.63 -4.93
C GLY A 72 -6.13 -2.75 -4.08
N ASP A 73 -5.04 -3.19 -4.70
CA ASP A 73 -3.74 -3.41 -4.05
C ASP A 73 -2.93 -2.12 -3.86
N VAL A 74 -3.41 -0.97 -4.34
CA VAL A 74 -2.65 0.28 -4.43
C VAL A 74 -3.24 1.33 -3.50
N LEU A 75 -2.38 2.00 -2.72
CA LEU A 75 -2.79 3.19 -1.97
C LEU A 75 -2.84 4.39 -2.91
N VAL A 76 -3.98 5.09 -2.94
CA VAL A 76 -4.19 6.29 -3.77
C VAL A 76 -4.42 7.48 -2.85
N ALA A 77 -3.57 8.50 -2.97
CA ALA A 77 -3.75 9.76 -2.26
C ALA A 77 -4.44 10.81 -3.14
N ASN A 78 -5.31 11.60 -2.53
CA ASN A 78 -5.95 12.76 -3.18
C ASN A 78 -5.27 14.06 -2.71
N ARG A 79 -4.63 14.78 -3.65
CA ARG A 79 -3.94 16.05 -3.39
C ARG A 79 -4.79 17.28 -3.73
N GLY A 80 -6.10 17.11 -3.87
CA GLY A 80 -7.06 18.15 -4.26
C GLY A 80 -7.08 18.45 -5.77
N TYR A 81 -5.92 18.58 -6.41
CA TYR A 81 -5.80 18.85 -7.85
C TYR A 81 -5.28 17.65 -8.68
N SER A 82 -4.82 16.59 -8.02
CA SER A 82 -4.37 15.36 -8.65
C SER A 82 -4.57 14.15 -7.72
N THR A 83 -4.51 12.96 -8.31
CA THR A 83 -4.39 11.71 -7.55
C THR A 83 -3.00 11.14 -7.74
N GLU A 84 -2.47 10.52 -6.69
CA GLU A 84 -1.13 9.95 -6.67
C GLU A 84 -1.21 8.49 -6.21
N ARG A 85 -0.49 7.60 -6.90
CA ARG A 85 -0.50 6.15 -6.63
C ARG A 85 0.78 5.74 -5.93
N PHE A 86 0.63 5.02 -4.83
CA PHE A 86 1.70 4.50 -3.99
C PHE A 86 1.75 2.97 -4.10
N ILE A 87 2.90 2.44 -4.49
CA ILE A 87 3.09 1.00 -4.75
C ILE A 87 4.25 0.52 -3.89
N ILE A 88 4.10 -0.60 -3.20
CA ILE A 88 5.24 -1.28 -2.58
C ILE A 88 5.89 -2.18 -3.64
N ASP A 89 7.15 -1.90 -3.97
CA ASP A 89 7.96 -2.81 -4.79
C ASP A 89 8.22 -4.08 -3.97
N LYS A 90 7.77 -5.22 -4.50
CA LYS A 90 7.84 -6.51 -3.82
C LYS A 90 9.26 -7.09 -3.75
N THR A 91 10.21 -6.54 -4.49
CA THR A 91 11.59 -7.03 -4.57
C THR A 91 12.46 -6.48 -3.44
N ASN A 92 12.28 -5.21 -3.08
CA ASN A 92 13.09 -4.51 -2.07
C ASN A 92 12.26 -3.90 -0.94
N GLY A 93 10.92 -3.92 -1.03
CA GLY A 93 10.02 -3.35 -0.03
C GLY A 93 9.94 -1.83 -0.07
N HIS A 94 10.50 -1.19 -1.09
CA HIS A 94 10.49 0.26 -1.22
C HIS A 94 9.11 0.76 -1.65
N LEU A 95 8.77 1.95 -1.18
CA LEU A 95 7.59 2.68 -1.59
C LEU A 95 7.89 3.49 -2.85
N ILE A 96 7.15 3.20 -3.91
CA ILE A 96 7.22 3.85 -5.21
C ILE A 96 6.04 4.80 -5.36
N ARG A 97 6.35 6.04 -5.73
CA ARG A 97 5.38 7.04 -6.18
C ARG A 97 5.90 7.71 -7.47
N PRO A 98 5.11 8.54 -8.18
CA PRO A 98 5.55 9.13 -9.45
C PRO A 98 6.91 9.85 -9.34
N GLY A 99 7.92 9.30 -10.03
CA GLY A 99 9.25 9.88 -10.11
C GLY A 99 10.13 9.71 -8.87
N GLU A 100 9.71 8.94 -7.87
CA GLU A 100 10.40 8.85 -6.58
C GLU A 100 10.33 7.43 -5.99
N GLU A 101 11.40 7.07 -5.28
CA GLU A 101 11.54 5.83 -4.53
C GLU A 101 11.92 6.16 -3.09
N LEU A 102 11.27 5.50 -2.14
CA LEU A 102 11.51 5.68 -0.72
C LEU A 102 11.70 4.34 -0.02
N GLU A 103 12.64 4.27 0.91
CA GLU A 103 12.88 3.11 1.76
C GLU A 103 12.16 3.27 3.10
N HIS A 104 11.72 2.15 3.68
CA HIS A 104 11.07 2.17 4.98
C HIS A 104 12.10 2.40 6.09
N MET A 105 11.88 3.37 6.98
CA MET A 105 12.73 3.55 8.15
C MET A 105 12.49 2.43 9.16
N SER A 106 13.40 1.45 9.21
CA SER A 106 13.50 0.52 10.34
C SER A 106 14.06 1.27 11.56
N LYS A 107 13.32 1.27 12.67
CA LYS A 107 13.81 1.75 13.97
C LYS A 107 14.84 0.80 14.56
#